data_AF-A0A923LHI1-F1
#
_entry.id   AF-A0A923LHI1-F1
#
_cell.length_a   1.000
_cell.length_b   1.000
_cell.length_c   1.000
_cell.angle_alpha   90.00
_cell.angle_beta   90.00
_cell.angle_gamma   90.00
#
_symmetry.space_group_name_H-M   'P 1'
#
loop_
_entity.id
_entity.type
_entity.pdbx_description
1 polymer ?
#
loop_
_entity_poly.entity_id
_entity_poly.type
_entity_poly.pdbx_seq_one_letter_code
_entity_poly.pdbx_strand_id
1 'polypeptide(L)'
;MVVKVNEIINWFYSNYRDKLVQVHEFHGTKEECFKRIYALRRSGRYDSARRYEFQDKILESEYQKWKDKNETIEMFYGSGVID
;
A
#
# COMPACT_ATOMS: atom_id res chain seq x y z
N MET A 1 1.48 2.51 17.42
CA MET A 1 1.58 1.12 16.94
C MET A 1 2.69 1.01 15.91
N VAL A 2 3.17 -0.20 15.64
CA VAL A 2 4.15 -0.48 14.57
C VAL A 2 3.48 -1.39 13.55
N VAL A 3 3.51 -0.99 12.28
CA VAL A 3 2.97 -1.78 11.17
C VAL A 3 4.12 -2.15 10.25
N LYS A 4 4.25 -3.45 9.96
CA LYS A 4 5.27 -3.97 9.04
C LYS A 4 4.64 -4.37 7.71
N VAL A 5 5.21 -3.86 6.63
CA VAL A 5 4.77 -4.14 5.25
C VAL A 5 5.93 -4.65 4.43
N ASN A 6 5.77 -5.82 3.83
CA ASN A 6 6.71 -6.39 2.90
C ASN A 6 6.54 -5.76 1.53
N GLU A 7 7.62 -5.22 0.99
CA GLU A 7 7.73 -4.93 -0.43
C GLU A 7 8.26 -6.17 -1.14
N ILE A 8 7.45 -6.72 -2.04
CA ILE A 8 7.74 -7.95 -2.77
C ILE A 8 7.81 -7.60 -4.25
N ILE A 9 8.82 -8.15 -4.93
CA ILE A 9 8.98 -8.06 -6.38
C ILE A 9 8.89 -9.44 -7.02
N ASN A 10 8.15 -9.53 -8.10
CA ASN A 10 8.01 -10.69 -8.98
C ASN A 10 8.27 -10.20 -10.41
N TRP A 11 9.52 -10.31 -10.85
CA TRP A 11 9.99 -9.84 -12.15
C TRP A 11 10.70 -10.98 -12.88
N PHE A 12 10.86 -10.88 -14.20
CA PHE A 12 11.78 -11.70 -14.99
C PHE A 12 13.16 -11.92 -14.32
N TYR A 13 13.79 -10.89 -13.72
CA TYR A 13 15.08 -11.01 -13.02
C TYR A 13 15.00 -11.78 -11.70
N SER A 14 13.80 -11.95 -11.13
CA SER A 14 13.58 -12.87 -10.01
C SER A 14 13.11 -14.25 -10.47
N ASN A 15 13.22 -14.58 -11.77
CA ASN A 15 12.68 -15.80 -12.38
C ASN A 15 11.20 -15.99 -12.08
N TYR A 16 10.44 -14.90 -12.04
CA TYR A 16 9.02 -14.87 -11.66
C TYR A 16 8.72 -15.45 -10.27
N ARG A 17 9.74 -15.49 -9.41
CA ARG A 17 9.58 -15.84 -7.99
C ARG A 17 9.43 -14.59 -7.17
N ASP A 18 8.64 -14.71 -6.12
CA ASP A 18 8.48 -13.65 -5.14
C ASP A 18 9.78 -13.46 -4.39
N LYS A 19 10.30 -12.23 -4.46
CA LYS A 19 11.49 -11.83 -3.73
C LYS A 19 11.14 -10.66 -2.82
N LEU A 20 11.45 -10.81 -1.54
CA LEU A 20 11.37 -9.71 -0.59
C LEU A 20 12.44 -8.67 -0.94
N VAL A 21 12.01 -7.43 -1.20
CA VAL A 21 12.89 -6.28 -1.46
C VAL A 21 13.26 -5.62 -0.16
N GLN A 22 12.25 -5.24 0.62
CA GLN A 22 12.39 -4.49 1.87
C GLN A 22 11.19 -4.74 2.78
N VAL A 23 11.41 -4.63 4.10
CA VAL A 23 10.34 -4.50 5.09
C VAL A 23 10.25 -3.04 5.50
N HIS A 24 9.08 -2.44 5.29
CA HIS A 24 8.75 -1.08 5.72
C HIS A 24 8.15 -1.11 7.11
N GLU A 25 8.71 -0.35 8.04
CA GLU A 25 8.18 -0.21 9.40
C GLU A 25 7.56 1.18 9.57
N PHE A 26 6.24 1.22 9.74
CA PHE A 26 5.51 2.46 10.00
C PHE A 26 5.19 2.58 11.48
N HIS A 27 5.58 3.71 12.05
CA HIS A 27 5.30 4.07 13.44
C HIS A 27 4.28 5.20 13.47
N GLY A 28 3.27 5.08 14.34
CA GLY A 28 2.27 6.11 14.55
C GLY A 28 0.92 5.54 14.97
N THR A 29 -0.14 6.28 14.69
CA THR A 29 -1.53 5.81 14.79
C THR A 29 -1.85 4.86 13.63
N LYS A 30 -2.93 4.07 13.79
CA LYS A 30 -3.40 3.14 12.76
C LYS A 30 -3.72 3.85 11.45
N GLU A 31 -4.37 5.00 11.53
CA GLU A 31 -4.78 5.79 10.38
C GLU A 31 -3.59 6.38 9.63
N GLU A 32 -2.59 6.91 10.34
CA GLU A 32 -1.35 7.40 9.72
C GLU A 32 -0.59 6.28 9.00
N CYS A 33 -0.52 5.10 9.63
CA CYS A 33 0.09 3.93 9.00
C CYS A 33 -0.65 3.55 7.72
N PHE A 34 -1.99 3.50 7.75
CA PHE A 34 -2.80 3.19 6.57
C PHE A 34 -2.66 4.23 5.46
N LYS A 35 -2.59 5.53 5.78
CA LYS A 35 -2.33 6.60 4.80
C LYS A 35 -0.98 6.43 4.10
N ARG A 36 0.09 6.11 4.86
CA ARG A 36 1.42 5.86 4.28
C ARG A 36 1.45 4.63 3.37
N ILE A 37 0.78 3.55 3.77
CA ILE A 37 0.70 2.32 2.99
C ILE A 37 -0.16 2.52 1.73
N TYR A 38 -1.23 3.30 1.84
CA TYR A 38 -2.04 3.69 0.69
C TYR A 38 -1.22 4.46 -0.35
N ALA A 39 -0.41 5.42 0.10
CA ALA A 39 0.50 6.16 -0.79
C ALA A 39 1.49 5.23 -1.52
N LEU A 40 2.08 4.25 -0.82
CA LEU A 40 2.99 3.26 -1.41
C LEU A 40 2.30 2.32 -2.42
N ARG A 41 1.14 1.75 -2.05
CA ARG A 41 0.36 0.90 -2.95
C ARG A 41 -0.10 1.67 -4.19
N ARG A 42 -0.44 2.96 -4.02
CA ARG A 42 -0.82 3.83 -5.13
C ARG A 42 0.36 4.21 -6.03
N SER A 43 1.53 4.51 -5.47
CA SER A 43 2.73 4.78 -6.28
C SER A 43 3.17 3.56 -7.07
N GLY A 44 2.94 2.36 -6.54
CA GLY A 44 3.18 1.09 -7.22
C GLY A 44 2.06 0.60 -8.14
N ARG A 45 0.96 1.35 -8.34
CA ARG A 45 -0.23 0.87 -9.06
C ARG A 45 0.04 0.38 -10.49
N TYR A 46 1.05 0.96 -11.17
CA TYR A 46 1.42 0.61 -12.53
C TYR A 46 2.60 -0.35 -12.61
N ASP A 47 3.21 -0.70 -11.48
CA ASP A 47 4.28 -1.70 -11.39
C ASP A 47 3.66 -3.05 -11.02
N SER A 48 3.22 -3.81 -12.03
CA SER A 48 2.61 -5.13 -11.83
C SER A 48 3.57 -6.17 -11.23
N ALA A 49 4.88 -5.90 -11.28
CA ALA A 49 5.88 -6.74 -10.67
C ALA A 49 6.02 -6.47 -9.17
N ARG A 50 5.51 -5.34 -8.64
CA ARG A 50 5.72 -4.92 -7.25
C ARG A 50 4.43 -4.92 -6.46
N ARG A 51 4.49 -5.46 -5.25
CA ARG A 51 3.36 -5.46 -4.32
C ARG A 51 3.81 -5.19 -2.89
N TYR A 52 2.90 -4.61 -2.13
CA TYR A 52 3.11 -4.26 -0.72
C TYR A 52 2.11 -5.03 0.13
N GLU A 53 2.59 -5.96 0.95
CA GLU A 53 1.75 -6.85 1.75
C GLU A 53 1.99 -6.63 3.24
N PHE A 54 0.91 -6.49 4.02
CA PHE A 54 1.04 -6.44 5.47
C PHE A 54 1.55 -7.80 5.99
N GLN A 55 2.47 -7.79 6.96
CA GLN A 55 2.86 -9.02 7.65
C GLN A 55 1.72 -9.56 8.52
N ASP A 56 0.89 -8.67 9.05
CA ASP A 56 -0.29 -9.02 9.84
C ASP A 56 -1.55 -9.05 8.94
N LYS A 57 -2.14 -10.24 8.80
CA LYS A 57 -3.35 -10.46 8.00
C LYS A 57 -4.60 -9.77 8.58
N ILE A 58 -4.64 -9.53 9.89
CA ILE A 58 -5.75 -8.79 10.52
C ILE A 58 -5.72 -7.34 10.05
N LEU A 59 -4.52 -6.74 10.04
CA LEU A 59 -4.33 -5.37 9.54
C LEU A 59 -4.71 -5.22 8.06
N GLU A 60 -4.49 -6.25 7.24
CA GLU A 60 -4.94 -6.23 5.84
C GLU A 60 -6.47 -6.09 5.73
N SER A 61 -7.24 -6.88 6.50
CA SER A 61 -8.70 -6.78 6.50
C SER A 61 -9.19 -5.41 6.97
N GLU A 62 -8.56 -4.87 8.02
CA GLU A 62 -8.89 -3.55 8.54
C GLU A 62 -8.50 -2.43 7.59
N TYR A 63 -7.37 -2.57 6.89
CA TYR A 63 -6.92 -1.66 5.85
C TYR A 63 -7.90 -1.64 4.67
N GLN A 64 -8.43 -2.79 4.22
CA GLN A 64 -9.40 -2.80 3.11
C GLN A 64 -10.69 -2.06 3.49
N LYS A 65 -11.22 -2.29 4.69
CA LYS A 65 -12.39 -1.53 5.19
C LYS A 65 -12.11 -0.03 5.29
N TRP A 66 -10.90 0.34 5.76
CA TRP A 66 -10.49 1.73 5.81
C TRP A 66 -10.36 2.32 4.39
N LYS A 67 -9.76 1.58 3.46
CA LYS A 67 -9.58 1.99 2.07
C LYS A 67 -10.93 2.22 1.41
N ASP A 68 -11.86 1.28 1.49
CA ASP A 68 -13.20 1.41 0.87
C ASP A 68 -13.97 2.63 1.41
N LYS A 69 -13.77 2.96 2.70
CA LYS A 69 -14.40 4.13 3.32
C LYS A 69 -13.74 5.46 2.93
N ASN A 70 -12.42 5.47 2.71
CA ASN A 70 -11.65 6.70 2.48
C ASN A 70 -11.27 6.91 1.02
N GLU A 71 -11.40 5.90 0.16
CA GLU A 71 -11.18 5.98 -1.29
C GLU A 71 -12.34 6.69 -1.98
N THR A 72 -12.44 8.01 -1.78
CA THR A 72 -13.39 8.88 -2.48
C THR A 72 -12.78 9.42 -3.78
N ILE A 73 -13.63 9.74 -4.76
CA ILE A 73 -13.27 10.38 -6.04
C ILE A 73 -12.41 11.65 -5.83
N GLU A 74 -12.59 12.36 -4.71
CA GLU A 74 -11.83 13.57 -4.35
C GLU A 74 -10.35 13.30 -4.09
N MET A 75 -9.95 12.08 -3.68
CA MET A 75 -8.53 11.70 -3.62
C MET A 75 -7.93 11.34 -4.99
N PHE A 76 -8.73 11.28 -6.05
CA PHE A 76 -8.26 11.03 -7.43
C PHE A 76 -7.92 12.33 -8.18
N TYR A 77 -8.55 13.44 -7.80
CA TYR A 77 -8.34 14.75 -8.39
C TYR A 77 -7.72 15.71 -7.37
N GLY A 78 -6.44 15.53 -7.08
CA GLY A 78 -5.68 16.61 -6.44
C GLY A 78 -5.78 17.86 -7.31
N SER A 79 -6.55 18.85 -6.84
CA SER A 79 -6.63 20.21 -7.39
C SER A 79 -7.18 20.36 -8.81
N GLY A 80 -8.05 19.46 -9.27
CA GLY A 80 -8.85 19.69 -10.47
C GLY A 80 -10.23 20.23 -10.09
N VAL A 81 -10.40 21.55 -10.01
CA VAL A 81 -11.74 22.14 -10.08
C VAL A 81 -12.26 21.81 -11.48
N ILE A 82 -13.30 20.99 -11.56
CA ILE A 82 -14.05 20.80 -12.80
C ILE A 82 -14.91 22.06 -12.92
N ASP A 83 -14.52 22.96 -13.82
CA ASP A 83 -15.33 24.10 -14.27
C ASP A 83 -16.51 23.63 -15.13
#